data_AF-A0A977KCP7-F1
#
_entry.id   AF-A0A977KCP7-F1
#
_cell.length_a   1.000
_cell.length_b   1.000
_cell.length_c   1.000
_cell.angle_alpha   90.00
_cell.angle_beta   90.00
_cell.angle_gamma   90.00
#
_symmetry.space_group_name_H-M   'P 1'
#
loop_
_entity.id
_entity.type
_entity.pdbx_description
1 polymer ?
#
loop_
_entity_poly.entity_id
_entity_poly.type
_entity_poly.pdbx_seq_one_letter_code
_entity_poly.pdbx_strand_id
1 'polypeptide(L)'
;MWSRREMDALVQATDKALRSLRSRIGNYKLEKLKVHRSELRLIVIVWNAYEKRRVVVKYDGSNVWVEAPKHIAMPLKNKIIYFLQSQR
;
A
#
# COMPACT_ATOMS: atom_id res chain seq x y z
N MET A 1 16.66 11.17 5.17
CA MET A 1 15.54 11.65 6.03
C MET A 1 14.32 11.67 5.12
N TRP A 2 13.23 10.97 5.47
CA TRP A 2 12.06 10.86 4.60
C TRP A 2 11.34 12.20 4.49
N SER A 3 11.06 12.65 3.27
CA SER A 3 10.30 13.87 3.07
C SER A 3 8.81 13.64 3.34
N ARG A 4 8.11 14.66 3.84
CA ARG A 4 6.66 14.62 4.00
C ARG A 4 5.94 14.31 2.69
N ARG A 5 6.48 14.82 1.57
CA ARG A 5 5.97 14.53 0.22
C ARG A 5 6.03 13.05 -0.14
N GLU A 6 7.13 12.36 0.15
CA GLU A 6 7.24 10.92 -0.13
C GLU A 6 6.30 10.09 0.73
N MET A 7 6.13 10.48 2.00
CA MET A 7 5.16 9.84 2.90
C MET A 7 3.74 9.99 2.37
N ASP A 8 3.35 11.22 2.00
CA ASP A 8 2.02 11.51 1.47
C ASP A 8 1.80 10.82 0.11
N ALA A 9 2.82 10.78 -0.76
CA ALA A 9 2.76 10.09 -2.04
C ALA A 9 2.52 8.59 -1.86
N LEU A 10 3.20 7.93 -0.92
CA LEU A 10 2.98 6.50 -0.61
C LEU A 10 1.56 6.26 -0.10
N VAL A 11 1.09 7.09 0.83
CA VAL A 11 -0.26 6.97 1.40
C VAL A 11 -1.32 7.16 0.32
N GLN A 12 -1.21 8.19 -0.50
CA GLN A 12 -2.15 8.48 -1.59
C GLN A 12 -2.12 7.41 -2.67
N ALA A 13 -0.93 6.94 -3.08
CA ALA A 13 -0.80 5.87 -4.06
C ALA A 13 -1.42 4.57 -3.55
N THR A 14 -1.23 4.26 -2.26
CA THR A 14 -1.82 3.09 -1.62
C THR A 14 -3.34 3.20 -1.51
N ASP A 15 -3.89 4.35 -1.11
CA ASP A 15 -5.33 4.57 -1.06
C ASP A 15 -5.98 4.45 -2.44
N LYS A 16 -5.39 5.09 -3.46
CA LYS A 16 -5.84 4.97 -4.87
C LYS A 16 -5.79 3.52 -5.35
N ALA A 17 -4.72 2.79 -5.04
CA ALA A 17 -4.59 1.38 -5.38
C ALA A 17 -5.68 0.53 -4.73
N LEU A 18 -5.90 0.67 -3.43
CA LEU A 18 -6.93 -0.06 -2.70
C LEU A 18 -8.33 0.27 -3.22
N ARG A 19 -8.63 1.54 -3.45
CA ARG A 19 -9.91 1.99 -4.05
C ARG A 19 -10.13 1.37 -5.43
N SER A 20 -9.11 1.36 -6.28
CA SER A 20 -9.19 0.76 -7.62
C SER A 20 -9.38 -0.76 -7.60
N LEU A 21 -8.93 -1.41 -6.54
CA LEU A 21 -9.01 -2.87 -6.37
C LEU A 21 -10.19 -3.31 -5.49
N ARG A 22 -11.02 -2.38 -5.00
CA ARG A 22 -12.07 -2.65 -4.00
C ARG A 22 -13.01 -3.80 -4.39
N SER A 23 -13.38 -3.92 -5.66
CA SER A 23 -14.21 -5.02 -6.18
C SER A 23 -13.53 -6.40 -6.08
N ARG A 24 -12.19 -6.44 -6.06
CA ARG A 24 -11.39 -7.67 -6.02
C ARG A 24 -10.90 -8.03 -4.63
N ILE A 25 -10.41 -7.06 -3.86
CA ILE A 25 -9.80 -7.31 -2.54
C ILE A 25 -10.76 -7.03 -1.37
N GLY A 26 -11.86 -6.32 -1.61
CA GLY A 26 -12.85 -5.96 -0.60
C GLY A 26 -12.66 -4.55 -0.03
N ASN A 27 -13.24 -4.34 1.15
CA ASN A 27 -13.11 -3.10 1.89
C ASN A 27 -11.73 -3.00 2.55
N TYR A 28 -11.31 -1.78 2.87
CA TYR A 28 -10.00 -1.54 3.43
C TYR A 28 -9.98 -0.37 4.40
N LYS A 29 -8.96 -0.32 5.25
CA LYS A 29 -8.68 0.75 6.20
C LYS A 29 -7.17 0.93 6.33
N LEU A 30 -6.70 2.16 6.15
CA LEU A 30 -5.33 2.53 6.46
C LEU A 30 -5.20 2.68 7.99
N GLU A 31 -4.27 1.97 8.61
CA GLU A 31 -4.11 1.95 10.06
C GLU A 31 -2.99 2.87 10.52
N LYS A 32 -1.77 2.63 10.04
CA LYS A 32 -0.58 3.30 10.56
C LYS A 32 0.54 3.34 9.54
N LEU A 33 1.16 4.50 9.39
CA LEU A 33 2.43 4.67 8.71
C LEU A 33 3.56 4.63 9.76
N LYS A 34 4.56 3.77 9.55
CA LYS A 34 5.79 3.72 10.33
C LYS A 34 6.96 4.12 9.44
N VAL A 35 7.78 5.03 9.94
CA VAL A 35 9.00 5.49 9.27
C VAL A 35 10.18 4.74 9.88
N HIS A 36 10.90 3.97 9.07
CA HIS A 36 12.19 3.38 9.42
C HIS A 36 13.33 4.14 8.72
N ARG A 37 14.58 3.89 9.15
CA ARG A 37 15.77 4.56 8.59
C ARG A 37 15.89 4.40 7.08
N SER A 38 15.50 3.26 6.53
CA SER A 38 15.64 2.91 5.11
C SER A 38 14.32 2.66 4.37
N GLU A 39 13.18 2.65 5.07
CA GLU A 39 11.90 2.32 4.45
C GLU A 39 10.70 2.95 5.17
N LEU A 40 9.63 3.19 4.42
CA LEU A 40 8.30 3.47 4.92
C LEU A 40 7.49 2.17 4.98
N ARG A 41 6.79 1.95 6.09
CA ARG A 41 5.86 0.83 6.26
C ARG A 41 4.45 1.32 6.51
N LEU A 42 3.56 1.13 5.55
CA LEU A 42 2.14 1.44 5.68
C LEU A 42 1.36 0.16 5.99
N ILE A 43 0.73 0.14 7.16
CA ILE A 43 -0.13 -0.94 7.61
C ILE A 43 -1.56 -0.66 7.17
N VAL A 44 -2.16 -1.64 6.50
CA VAL A 44 -3.52 -1.59 5.98
C VAL A 44 -4.27 -2.82 6.47
N ILE A 45 -5.54 -2.68 6.82
CA ILE A 45 -6.44 -3.81 7.02
C ILE A 45 -7.32 -3.91 5.78
N VAL A 46 -7.40 -5.10 5.21
CA VAL A 46 -8.29 -5.43 4.08
C VAL A 46 -9.26 -6.51 4.54
N TRP A 47 -10.54 -6.38 4.20
CA TRP A 47 -11.54 -7.38 4.54
C TRP A 47 -12.63 -7.53 3.49
N ASN A 48 -13.08 -8.77 3.34
CA ASN A 48 -14.22 -9.16 2.52
C ASN A 48 -15.08 -10.18 3.30
N ALA A 49 -16.05 -10.81 2.62
CA ALA A 49 -16.92 -11.81 3.25
C ALA A 49 -16.19 -13.08 3.72
N TYR A 50 -14.98 -13.36 3.22
CA TYR A 50 -14.23 -14.57 3.48
C TYR A 50 -13.12 -14.37 4.53
N GLU A 51 -12.45 -13.22 4.51
CA GLU A 51 -11.32 -12.97 5.40
C GLU A 51 -11.13 -11.50 5.75
N LYS A 52 -10.52 -11.26 6.92
CA LYS A 52 -9.96 -9.98 7.34
C LYS A 52 -8.46 -10.15 7.56
N ARG A 53 -7.66 -9.41 6.80
CA ARG A 53 -6.19 -9.52 6.79
C ARG A 53 -5.52 -8.19 7.03
N ARG A 54 -4.40 -8.27 7.73
CA ARG A 54 -3.46 -7.17 7.85
C ARG A 54 -2.45 -7.28 6.72
N VAL A 55 -2.28 -6.19 5.99
CA VAL A 55 -1.38 -6.02 4.86
C VAL A 55 -0.32 -5.00 5.25
N VAL A 56 0.95 -5.27 4.93
CA VAL A 56 2.04 -4.31 5.15
C VAL A 56 2.62 -3.94 3.79
N VAL A 57 2.50 -2.67 3.43
CA VAL A 57 3.16 -2.09 2.26
C VAL A 57 4.48 -1.48 2.71
N LYS A 58 5.59 -1.91 2.12
CA LYS A 58 6.94 -1.38 2.36
C LYS A 58 7.41 -0.61 1.14
N TYR A 59 8.10 0.50 1.35
CA TYR A 59 8.64 1.36 0.30
C TYR A 59 9.99 1.93 0.71
N ASP A 60 11.03 1.73 -0.09
CA ASP A 60 12.40 2.22 0.16
C ASP A 60 12.79 3.46 -0.67
N GLY A 61 11.86 3.98 -1.49
CA GLY A 61 12.10 5.13 -2.39
C GLY A 61 12.20 4.74 -3.86
N SER A 62 12.40 3.44 -4.13
CA SER A 62 12.55 2.87 -5.47
C SER A 62 11.66 1.65 -5.70
N ASN A 63 11.49 0.84 -4.67
CA ASN A 63 10.84 -0.46 -4.69
C ASN A 63 9.64 -0.50 -3.74
N VAL A 64 8.63 -1.27 -4.12
CA VAL A 64 7.44 -1.52 -3.30
C VAL A 64 7.34 -3.03 -3.01
N TRP A 65 7.15 -3.38 -1.75
CA TRP A 65 6.81 -4.73 -1.32
C TRP A 65 5.49 -4.74 -0.59
N VAL A 66 4.73 -5.83 -0.73
CA VAL A 66 3.44 -6.00 -0.08
C VAL A 66 3.42 -7.35 0.61
N GLU A 67 3.38 -7.34 1.94
CA GLU A 67 3.21 -8.54 2.75
C GLU A 67 1.72 -8.83 2.92
N ALA A 68 1.21 -9.75 2.10
CA ALA A 68 -0.16 -10.25 2.11
C ALA A 68 -0.22 -11.56 1.30
N PRO A 69 -1.35 -12.31 1.36
CA PRO A 69 -1.62 -13.39 0.42
C PRO A 69 -1.46 -12.95 -1.04
N LYS A 70 -1.00 -13.86 -1.91
CA LYS A 70 -0.61 -13.57 -3.30
C LYS A 70 -1.71 -12.87 -4.11
N HIS A 71 -2.98 -13.23 -3.89
CA HIS A 71 -4.13 -12.64 -4.57
C HIS A 71 -4.40 -11.17 -4.21
N ILE A 72 -3.88 -10.69 -3.08
CA ILE A 72 -3.92 -9.28 -2.65
C ILE A 72 -2.57 -8.60 -2.96
N ALA A 73 -1.46 -9.25 -2.62
CA ALA A 73 -0.13 -8.67 -2.69
C ALA A 73 0.27 -8.26 -4.11
N MET A 74 0.12 -9.15 -5.09
CA MET A 74 0.51 -8.87 -6.48
C MET A 74 -0.27 -7.70 -7.11
N PRO A 75 -1.62 -7.70 -7.12
CA PRO A 75 -2.36 -6.59 -7.73
C PRO A 75 -2.14 -5.28 -6.98
N LEU A 76 -2.06 -5.31 -5.65
CA LEU A 76 -1.84 -4.12 -4.85
C LEU A 76 -0.46 -3.51 -5.12
N LYS A 77 0.61 -4.32 -5.13
CA LYS A 77 1.96 -3.88 -5.48
C LYS A 77 1.99 -3.19 -6.84
N ASN A 78 1.43 -3.84 -7.87
CA ASN A 78 1.46 -3.31 -9.24
C ASN A 78 0.72 -1.97 -9.37
N LYS A 79 -0.44 -1.83 -8.71
CA LYS A 79 -1.21 -0.57 -8.72
C LYS A 79 -0.50 0.53 -7.95
N ILE A 80 0.13 0.23 -6.81
CA ILE A 80 0.90 1.23 -6.05
C ILE A 80 2.08 1.74 -6.89
N ILE A 81 2.84 0.85 -7.53
CA ILE A 81 3.96 1.24 -8.40
C ILE A 81 3.46 2.16 -9.52
N TYR A 82 2.38 1.77 -10.20
CA TYR A 82 1.76 2.59 -11.23
C TYR A 82 1.42 4.01 -10.73
N PHE A 83 0.74 4.13 -9.59
CA PHE A 83 0.33 5.43 -9.05
C PHE A 83 1.48 6.28 -8.48
N LEU A 84 2.59 5.66 -8.05
CA LEU A 84 3.81 6.35 -7.66
C LEU A 84 4.56 6.89 -8.89
N GLN A 85 4.59 6.12 -9.97
CA GLN A 85 5.22 6.54 -11.22
C GLN A 85 4.45 7.66 -11.92
N SER A 86 3.11 7.65 -11.89
CA SER A 86 2.28 8.72 -12.47
C SER A 86 2.36 10.06 -11.72
N GLN A 87 3.04 10.15 -10.58
CA GLN A 87 3.21 11.37 -9.79
C GLN A 87 4.60 12.01 -9.95
N ARG A 88 5.50 11.36 -10.69
CA ARG A 88 6.82 11.87 -11.05
C ARG A 88 6.74 12.59 -12.39
#